data_AF-A0A969ZLF3-F1
#
_entry.id   AF-A0A969ZLF3-F1
#
_cell.length_a   1.000
_cell.length_b   1.000
_cell.length_c   1.000
_cell.angle_alpha   90.00
_cell.angle_beta   90.00
_cell.angle_gamma   90.00
#
_symmetry.space_group_name_H-M   'P 1'
#
loop_
_entity.id
_entity.type
_entity.pdbx_description
1 polymer ?
#
loop_
_entity_poly.entity_id
_entity_poly.type
_entity_poly.pdbx_seq_one_letter_code
_entity_poly.pdbx_strand_id
1 'polypeptide(L)'
;MKHILKENNGFVLAVTMLLFGLISILGFGIIGVSVSNLKSTMVSSISQSAYYIAEAGANKAVDQIGSKVEELSNKVLSHDEFFKQLDEYINKHLELVINDFEENYNTIPMAEIKVYGKKVSEDVNIGSYSKRTVNYHIDSIGQIGQTKRTITTTIKISHGIENEKSDLHPGFNYVLYNGGDNTISNPGGAIIHGSIYGYDLKFAATGTQINGSLVSEKAVEIKDKAEIDGNIYAMDGGVKLLSTNIKMNGDIHATDDVKLESAVTYNGNIYSLNGGVELLNSNIKMNGDIHAGNNVILSSGSTLNGDIFTKGGVILKSANTSVAGDIHSIGNVEFGSGSKGKNIYTDGDLTFVSNNAVISGEIHNGGNIDFGSGTKVGQIYTEGNIKFASNNTIEGDINAGGYIGDTKTGNNIKIIGNIISDGDVITRSNQSYIINGHVHSKGKIINGTGNYINGDAVSKENIENHGEIRGNIIENSDNGNIFTRITPQRPKSPQGPDLENIKIDNRKIPLNTYEIGNEDIKSNKNSQTYDIEPGEYNNIELKWNDTIELSSGNYYINNISANYSAIKLKLDISDGPINIYSKGNITFGSGLELYVSENGKDFIKIDESFIKNNLKKL
;
A
#
# COMPACT_ATOMS: atom_id res chain seq x y z
N MET A 1 -52.59 -98.18 67.87
CA MET A 1 -52.40 -96.83 67.29
C MET A 1 -52.49 -96.97 65.77
N LYS A 2 -53.60 -96.84 65.03
CA LYS A 2 -54.81 -95.99 65.13
C LYS A 2 -54.50 -94.59 65.64
N HIS A 3 -54.04 -93.70 64.76
CA HIS A 3 -54.76 -92.47 64.45
C HIS A 3 -54.20 -91.72 63.24
N ILE A 4 -55.13 -91.25 62.40
CA ILE A 4 -55.05 -90.15 61.42
C ILE A 4 -54.53 -90.50 60.01
N LEU A 5 -55.47 -90.96 59.19
CA LEU A 5 -55.64 -90.49 57.81
C LEU A 5 -55.89 -88.97 57.81
N LYS A 6 -55.23 -88.22 56.93
CA LYS A 6 -55.86 -87.06 56.27
C LYS A 6 -55.23 -86.84 54.89
N GLU A 7 -55.96 -87.24 53.85
CA GLU A 7 -55.76 -86.74 52.50
C GLU A 7 -55.91 -85.21 52.53
N ASN A 8 -54.79 -84.52 52.41
CA ASN A 8 -54.70 -83.06 52.50
C ASN A 8 -54.93 -82.39 51.13
N ASN A 9 -55.93 -82.85 50.38
CA ASN A 9 -56.25 -82.30 49.04
C ASN A 9 -56.58 -80.79 49.07
N GLY A 10 -57.04 -80.28 50.22
CA GLY A 10 -57.25 -78.83 50.45
C GLY A 10 -56.00 -78.04 50.85
N PHE A 11 -54.99 -78.67 51.46
CA PHE A 11 -53.74 -78.00 51.86
C PHE A 11 -52.85 -77.72 50.65
N VAL A 12 -52.77 -78.66 49.71
CA VAL A 12 -52.05 -78.45 48.44
C VAL A 12 -52.65 -77.29 47.66
N LEU A 13 -53.99 -77.18 47.62
CA LEU A 13 -54.72 -76.06 47.01
C LEU A 13 -54.42 -74.73 47.71
N ALA A 14 -54.42 -74.71 49.05
CA ALA A 14 -54.10 -73.50 49.82
C ALA A 14 -52.66 -73.03 49.58
N VAL A 15 -51.69 -73.95 49.58
CA VAL A 15 -50.27 -73.64 49.31
C VAL A 15 -50.09 -73.16 47.86
N THR A 16 -50.73 -73.79 46.87
CA THR A 16 -50.67 -73.32 45.48
C THR A 16 -51.32 -71.96 45.30
N MET A 17 -52.49 -71.69 45.92
CA MET A 17 -53.11 -70.37 45.90
C MET A 17 -52.22 -69.29 46.54
N LEU A 18 -51.54 -69.61 47.64
CA LEU A 18 -50.62 -68.69 48.32
C LEU A 18 -49.36 -68.44 47.46
N LEU A 19 -48.87 -69.48 46.77
CA LEU A 19 -47.77 -69.38 45.82
C LEU A 19 -48.16 -68.53 44.59
N PHE A 20 -49.35 -68.74 44.03
CA PHE A 20 -49.89 -67.92 42.95
C PHE A 20 -50.09 -66.48 43.40
N GLY A 21 -50.61 -66.25 44.60
CA GLY A 21 -50.74 -64.91 45.19
C GLY A 21 -49.39 -64.19 45.30
N LEU A 22 -48.36 -64.88 45.80
CA LEU A 22 -46.98 -64.36 45.87
C LEU A 22 -46.41 -64.03 44.48
N ILE A 23 -46.58 -64.92 43.51
CA ILE A 23 -46.09 -64.72 42.14
C ILE A 23 -46.86 -63.57 41.46
N SER A 24 -48.15 -63.43 41.70
CA SER A 24 -48.94 -62.31 41.17
C SER A 24 -48.51 -60.97 41.78
N ILE A 25 -48.24 -60.91 43.09
CA ILE A 25 -47.74 -59.68 43.75
C ILE A 25 -46.36 -59.31 43.18
N LEU A 26 -45.46 -60.28 43.02
CA LEU A 26 -44.17 -60.03 42.34
C LEU A 26 -44.36 -59.60 40.89
N GLY A 27 -45.28 -60.23 40.15
CA GLY A 27 -45.59 -59.92 38.76
C GLY A 27 -46.08 -58.48 38.59
N PHE A 28 -47.02 -58.03 39.43
CA PHE A 28 -47.47 -56.63 39.44
C PHE A 28 -46.36 -55.67 39.84
N GLY A 29 -45.49 -56.06 40.78
CA GLY A 29 -44.30 -55.27 41.17
C GLY A 29 -43.35 -55.05 40.00
N ILE A 30 -43.02 -56.10 39.24
CA ILE A 30 -42.15 -56.04 38.06
C ILE A 30 -42.79 -55.18 36.96
N ILE A 31 -44.08 -55.37 36.66
CA ILE A 31 -44.81 -54.56 35.68
C ILE A 31 -44.78 -53.08 36.06
N GLY A 32 -45.00 -52.76 37.35
CA GLY A 32 -44.94 -51.38 37.85
C GLY A 32 -43.56 -50.74 37.65
N VAL A 33 -42.48 -51.45 38.00
CA VAL A 33 -41.11 -50.98 37.81
C VAL A 33 -40.76 -50.84 36.33
N SER A 34 -41.15 -51.80 35.48
CA SER A 34 -40.93 -51.75 34.03
C SER A 34 -41.66 -50.57 33.38
N VAL A 35 -42.92 -50.32 33.74
CA VAL A 35 -43.68 -49.16 33.24
C VAL A 35 -43.08 -47.85 33.74
N SER A 36 -42.63 -47.81 34.99
CA SER A 36 -41.92 -46.65 35.56
C SER A 36 -40.63 -46.35 34.80
N ASN A 37 -39.82 -47.37 34.53
CA ASN A 37 -38.59 -47.23 33.76
C ASN A 37 -38.86 -46.79 32.32
N LEU A 38 -39.84 -47.37 31.62
CA LEU A 38 -40.21 -46.94 30.27
C LEU A 38 -40.65 -45.48 30.25
N LYS A 39 -41.47 -45.06 31.23
CA LYS A 39 -41.90 -43.65 31.36
C LYS A 39 -40.70 -42.73 31.62
N SER A 40 -39.77 -43.14 32.48
CA SER A 40 -38.55 -42.37 32.78
C SER A 40 -37.66 -42.22 31.54
N THR A 41 -37.46 -43.28 30.76
CA THR A 41 -36.69 -43.24 29.51
C THR A 41 -37.36 -42.37 28.46
N MET A 42 -38.69 -42.44 28.31
CA MET A 42 -39.42 -41.55 27.41
C MET A 42 -39.28 -40.08 27.81
N VAL A 43 -39.44 -39.75 29.10
CA VAL A 43 -39.25 -38.38 29.60
C VAL A 43 -37.83 -37.89 29.34
N SER A 44 -36.82 -38.74 29.58
CA SER A 44 -35.41 -38.41 29.29
C SER A 44 -35.17 -38.16 27.81
N SER A 45 -35.70 -39.04 26.94
CA SER A 45 -35.58 -38.93 25.48
C SER A 45 -36.21 -37.64 24.95
N ILE A 46 -37.47 -37.38 25.33
CA ILE A 46 -38.21 -36.16 24.94
C ILE A 46 -37.48 -34.91 25.44
N SER A 47 -36.90 -34.96 26.64
CA SER A 47 -36.12 -33.86 27.20
C SER A 47 -34.83 -33.58 26.42
N GLN A 48 -34.15 -34.62 25.93
CA GLN A 48 -32.96 -34.49 25.11
C GLN A 48 -33.29 -34.01 23.70
N SER A 49 -34.40 -34.47 23.11
CA SER A 49 -34.90 -33.94 21.84
C SER A 49 -35.23 -32.45 21.96
N ALA A 50 -35.93 -32.02 23.02
CA ALA A 50 -36.21 -30.61 23.28
C ALA A 50 -34.92 -29.76 23.37
N TYR A 51 -33.84 -30.33 23.92
CA TYR A 51 -32.53 -29.67 23.96
C TYR A 51 -31.92 -29.50 22.56
N TYR A 52 -31.91 -30.56 21.73
CA TYR A 52 -31.39 -30.46 20.35
C TYR A 52 -32.22 -29.50 19.48
N ILE A 53 -33.53 -29.44 19.69
CA ILE A 53 -34.41 -28.47 19.00
C ILE A 53 -34.05 -27.04 19.41
N ALA A 54 -33.80 -26.80 20.71
CA ALA A 54 -33.33 -25.50 21.19
C ALA A 54 -31.94 -25.14 20.62
N GLU A 55 -31.05 -26.13 20.48
CA GLU A 55 -29.70 -25.92 19.94
C GLU A 55 -29.74 -25.57 18.45
N ALA A 56 -30.57 -26.30 17.68
CA ALA A 56 -30.81 -26.01 16.27
C ALA A 56 -31.41 -24.61 16.07
N GLY A 57 -32.37 -24.22 16.91
CA GLY A 57 -32.94 -22.87 16.87
C GLY A 57 -31.93 -21.78 17.20
N ALA A 58 -31.08 -21.97 18.22
CA ALA A 58 -30.01 -21.05 18.55
C ALA A 58 -29.00 -20.92 17.40
N ASN A 59 -28.58 -22.04 16.79
CA ASN A 59 -27.64 -22.04 15.67
C ASN A 59 -28.21 -21.36 14.42
N LYS A 60 -29.47 -21.62 14.07
CA LYS A 60 -30.15 -20.94 12.95
C LYS A 60 -30.24 -19.42 13.18
N ALA A 61 -30.52 -18.99 14.41
CA ALA A 61 -30.56 -17.58 14.75
C ALA A 61 -29.18 -16.91 14.62
N VAL A 62 -28.11 -17.59 15.06
CA VAL A 62 -26.73 -17.11 14.90
C VAL A 62 -26.36 -16.98 13.42
N ASP A 63 -26.72 -17.96 12.60
CA ASP A 63 -26.46 -17.97 11.16
C ASP A 63 -27.19 -16.84 10.41
N GLN A 64 -28.48 -16.64 10.70
CA GLN A 64 -29.27 -15.54 10.11
C GLN A 64 -28.76 -14.16 10.53
N ILE A 65 -28.41 -13.98 11.82
CA ILE A 65 -27.81 -12.74 12.31
C ILE A 65 -26.42 -12.53 11.68
N GLY A 66 -25.61 -13.58 11.57
CA GLY A 66 -24.29 -13.55 10.94
C GLY A 66 -24.35 -13.12 9.47
N SER A 67 -25.25 -13.73 8.69
CA SER A 67 -25.51 -13.38 7.29
C SER A 67 -25.92 -11.91 7.14
N LYS A 68 -26.76 -11.41 8.05
CA LYS A 68 -27.17 -10.00 8.02
C LYS A 68 -26.03 -9.05 8.40
N VAL A 69 -25.21 -9.42 9.38
CA VAL A 69 -24.02 -8.66 9.77
C VAL A 69 -23.07 -8.52 8.58
N GLU A 70 -22.84 -9.59 7.81
CA GLU A 70 -22.01 -9.57 6.62
C GLU A 70 -22.58 -8.68 5.51
N GLU A 71 -23.90 -8.74 5.28
CA GLU A 71 -24.57 -7.84 4.35
C GLU A 71 -24.43 -6.36 4.76
N LEU A 72 -24.56 -6.06 6.05
CA LEU A 72 -24.44 -4.70 6.59
C LEU A 72 -22.99 -4.22 6.64
N SER A 73 -22.00 -5.09 6.83
CA SER A 73 -20.57 -4.71 6.83
C SER A 73 -20.06 -4.30 5.45
N ASN A 74 -20.71 -4.75 4.37
CA ASN A 74 -20.41 -4.31 3.01
C ASN A 74 -20.96 -2.90 2.69
N LYS A 75 -21.62 -2.23 3.64
CA LYS A 75 -22.18 -0.89 3.49
C LYS A 75 -21.42 0.11 4.36
N VAL A 76 -21.25 1.32 3.85
CA VAL A 76 -20.66 2.43 4.62
C VAL A 76 -21.73 2.98 5.57
N LEU A 77 -21.74 2.53 6.83
CA LEU A 77 -22.73 2.91 7.85
C LEU A 77 -22.04 3.42 9.11
N SER A 78 -22.65 4.37 9.82
CA SER A 78 -22.22 4.72 11.18
C SER A 78 -22.50 3.59 12.17
N HIS A 79 -21.88 3.62 13.37
CA HIS A 79 -22.13 2.58 14.38
C HIS A 79 -23.61 2.54 14.78
N ASP A 80 -24.24 3.71 14.91
CA ASP A 80 -25.66 3.83 15.21
C ASP A 80 -26.53 3.24 14.09
N GLU A 81 -26.23 3.56 12.83
CA GLU A 81 -27.00 3.06 11.69
C GLU A 81 -26.87 1.55 11.49
N PHE A 82 -25.66 1.01 11.66
CA PHE A 82 -25.40 -0.44 11.58
C PHE A 82 -26.24 -1.20 12.61
N PHE A 83 -26.11 -0.84 13.90
CA PHE A 83 -26.82 -1.56 14.96
C PHE A 83 -28.32 -1.30 14.91
N LYS A 84 -28.78 -0.13 14.47
CA LYS A 84 -30.20 0.12 14.23
C LYS A 84 -30.77 -0.79 13.14
N GLN A 85 -30.09 -0.92 12.00
CA GLN A 85 -30.55 -1.80 10.91
C GLN A 85 -30.51 -3.28 11.31
N LEU A 86 -29.50 -3.68 12.08
CA LEU A 86 -29.39 -5.03 12.61
C LEU A 86 -30.53 -5.33 13.59
N ASP A 87 -30.82 -4.42 14.52
CA ASP A 87 -31.91 -4.55 15.47
C ASP A 87 -33.28 -4.56 14.77
N GLU A 88 -33.46 -3.77 13.71
CA GLU A 88 -34.67 -3.81 12.88
C GLU A 88 -34.85 -5.14 12.15
N TYR A 89 -33.76 -5.74 11.66
CA TYR A 89 -33.79 -7.08 11.07
C TYR A 89 -34.16 -8.14 12.12
N ILE A 90 -33.50 -8.12 13.28
CA ILE A 90 -33.78 -9.05 14.39
C ILE A 90 -35.25 -8.97 14.81
N ASN A 91 -35.82 -7.77 14.91
CA ASN A 91 -37.18 -7.57 15.40
C ASN A 91 -38.27 -7.90 14.35
N LYS A 92 -37.98 -7.77 13.04
CA LYS A 92 -39.01 -7.87 11.99
C LYS A 92 -38.86 -9.08 11.07
N HIS A 93 -37.65 -9.59 10.88
CA HIS A 93 -37.32 -10.54 9.81
C HIS A 93 -36.68 -11.84 10.33
N LEU A 94 -36.24 -11.89 11.59
CA LEU A 94 -35.78 -13.14 12.19
C LEU A 94 -36.96 -14.09 12.38
N GLU A 95 -36.80 -15.34 11.99
CA GLU A 95 -37.81 -16.37 12.22
C GLU A 95 -37.89 -16.69 13.72
N LEU A 96 -38.83 -16.05 14.42
CA LEU A 96 -38.99 -16.23 15.87
C LEU A 96 -39.60 -17.58 16.25
N VAL A 97 -40.16 -18.33 15.28
CA VAL A 97 -40.70 -19.68 15.48
C VAL A 97 -40.30 -20.54 14.29
N ILE A 98 -39.57 -21.63 14.57
CA ILE A 98 -39.18 -22.63 13.58
C ILE A 98 -39.99 -23.90 13.86
N ASN A 99 -40.70 -24.40 12.85
CA ASN A 99 -41.55 -25.59 12.94
C ASN A 99 -41.29 -26.62 11.83
N ASP A 100 -40.16 -26.52 11.12
CA ASP A 100 -39.77 -27.41 10.02
C ASP A 100 -39.10 -28.72 10.50
N PHE A 101 -39.33 -29.11 11.76
CA PHE A 101 -38.78 -30.34 12.32
C PHE A 101 -39.66 -31.54 11.93
N GLU A 102 -39.04 -32.71 11.72
CA GLU A 102 -39.78 -33.96 11.50
C GLU A 102 -40.71 -34.28 12.68
N GLU A 103 -41.90 -34.81 12.39
CA GLU A 103 -42.88 -35.17 13.41
C GLU A 103 -42.30 -36.21 14.38
N ASN A 104 -42.42 -35.94 15.68
CA ASN A 104 -41.92 -36.83 16.71
C ASN A 104 -42.95 -36.96 17.84
N TYR A 105 -43.21 -38.21 18.26
CA TYR A 105 -44.23 -38.55 19.26
C TYR A 105 -45.63 -37.95 18.99
N ASN A 106 -46.09 -37.95 17.72
CA ASN A 106 -47.36 -37.35 17.28
C ASN A 106 -47.51 -35.85 17.60
N THR A 107 -46.38 -35.13 17.69
CA THR A 107 -46.34 -33.69 17.89
C THR A 107 -45.34 -33.07 16.93
N ILE A 108 -45.65 -31.89 16.41
CA ILE A 108 -44.72 -31.11 15.59
C ILE A 108 -43.79 -30.37 16.55
N PRO A 109 -42.47 -30.67 16.55
CA PRO A 109 -41.54 -29.95 17.39
C PRO A 109 -41.38 -28.51 16.91
N MET A 110 -41.11 -27.59 17.83
CA MET A 110 -40.84 -26.20 17.47
C MET A 110 -39.69 -25.61 18.28
N ALA A 111 -38.99 -24.63 17.69
CA ALA A 111 -38.07 -23.75 18.40
C ALA A 111 -38.61 -22.32 18.40
N GLU A 112 -38.81 -21.74 19.58
CA GLU A 112 -39.15 -20.32 19.74
C GLU A 112 -37.87 -19.55 20.09
N ILE A 113 -37.54 -18.52 19.31
CA ILE A 113 -36.30 -17.74 19.46
C ILE A 113 -36.63 -16.35 20.00
N LYS A 114 -35.85 -15.88 20.97
CA LYS A 114 -35.88 -14.51 21.49
C LYS A 114 -34.48 -13.94 21.50
N VAL A 115 -34.32 -12.77 20.90
CA VAL A 115 -33.04 -12.06 20.84
C VAL A 115 -33.18 -10.72 21.53
N TYR A 116 -32.25 -10.38 22.42
CA TYR A 116 -32.21 -9.10 23.10
C TYR A 116 -30.78 -8.64 23.37
N GLY A 117 -30.50 -7.35 23.14
CA GLY A 117 -29.21 -6.72 23.37
C GLY A 117 -29.07 -6.17 24.80
N LYS A 118 -27.94 -6.43 25.47
CA LYS A 118 -27.63 -5.84 26.78
C LYS A 118 -26.68 -4.64 26.59
N LYS A 119 -27.09 -3.47 27.10
CA LYS A 119 -26.40 -2.16 27.00
C LYS A 119 -25.01 -2.16 27.65
N VAL A 120 -23.98 -2.65 26.94
CA VAL A 120 -22.60 -2.23 27.18
C VAL A 120 -22.02 -1.87 25.83
N SER A 121 -22.12 -0.59 25.50
CA SER A 121 -21.47 0.03 24.34
C SER A 121 -20.51 1.06 24.90
N GLU A 122 -19.22 0.74 24.89
CA GLU A 122 -18.19 1.76 24.92
C GLU A 122 -17.63 1.84 23.51
N ASP A 123 -17.72 3.02 22.90
CA ASP A 123 -16.99 3.30 21.68
C ASP A 123 -15.52 3.40 22.07
N VAL A 124 -14.76 2.38 21.68
CA VAL A 124 -13.32 2.35 21.93
C VAL A 124 -12.65 2.85 20.67
N ASN A 125 -11.97 3.99 20.78
CA ASN A 125 -11.03 4.42 19.75
C ASN A 125 -9.76 3.58 19.89
N ILE A 126 -9.51 2.70 18.93
CA ILE A 126 -8.31 1.88 18.87
C ILE A 126 -7.45 2.41 17.72
N GLY A 127 -6.65 3.43 18.00
CA GLY A 127 -5.80 4.07 17.01
C GLY A 127 -6.60 4.70 15.86
N SER A 128 -6.61 4.04 14.70
CA SER A 128 -7.13 4.52 13.42
C SER A 128 -8.59 4.15 13.12
N TYR A 129 -9.23 3.35 13.97
CA TYR A 129 -10.65 3.02 13.83
C TYR A 129 -11.38 3.15 15.17
N SER A 130 -12.63 3.56 15.08
CA SER A 130 -13.60 3.45 16.16
C SER A 130 -14.22 2.05 16.12
N LYS A 131 -14.35 1.42 17.29
CA LYS A 131 -14.96 0.10 17.43
C LYS A 131 -16.08 0.17 18.44
N ARG A 132 -17.27 -0.29 18.04
CA ARG A 132 -18.40 -0.53 18.94
C ARG A 132 -18.72 -2.01 18.98
N THR A 133 -18.73 -2.59 20.18
CA THR A 133 -19.16 -3.97 20.41
C THR A 133 -20.49 -4.00 21.15
N VAL A 134 -21.44 -4.81 20.67
CA VAL A 134 -22.73 -5.06 21.32
C VAL A 134 -22.88 -6.57 21.55
N ASN A 135 -23.31 -6.93 22.75
CA ASN A 135 -23.58 -8.32 23.12
C ASN A 135 -25.08 -8.61 22.94
N TYR A 136 -25.39 -9.61 22.12
CA TYR A 136 -26.74 -10.11 21.91
C TYR A 136 -26.91 -11.45 22.63
N HIS A 137 -27.96 -11.57 23.42
CA HIS A 137 -28.39 -12.82 24.02
C HIS A 137 -29.49 -13.44 23.17
N ILE A 138 -29.36 -14.72 22.89
CA ILE A 138 -30.29 -15.52 22.10
C ILE A 138 -30.81 -16.63 23.02
N ASP A 139 -32.08 -16.54 23.39
CA ASP A 139 -32.79 -17.61 24.08
C ASP A 139 -33.57 -18.41 23.04
N SER A 140 -33.21 -19.68 22.86
CA SER A 140 -33.99 -20.62 22.05
C SER A 140 -34.71 -21.62 22.94
N ILE A 141 -36.03 -21.72 22.78
CA ILE A 141 -36.90 -22.61 23.52
C ILE A 141 -37.32 -23.74 22.59
N GLY A 142 -36.70 -24.91 22.73
CA GLY A 142 -37.11 -26.12 22.07
C GLY A 142 -38.30 -26.76 22.79
N GLN A 143 -39.37 -27.00 22.05
CA GLN A 143 -40.60 -27.57 22.57
C GLN A 143 -41.02 -28.81 21.78
N ILE A 144 -41.36 -29.86 22.51
CA ILE A 144 -41.99 -31.08 21.99
C ILE A 144 -43.09 -31.52 22.97
N GLY A 145 -44.34 -31.53 22.49
CA GLY A 145 -45.52 -31.65 23.34
C GLY A 145 -45.57 -30.56 24.44
N GLN A 146 -45.57 -30.99 25.72
CA GLN A 146 -45.53 -30.10 26.89
C GLN A 146 -44.12 -29.86 27.45
N THR A 147 -43.10 -30.58 26.94
CA THR A 147 -41.73 -30.46 27.44
C THR A 147 -41.03 -29.29 26.75
N LYS A 148 -40.40 -28.43 27.54
CA LYS A 148 -39.62 -27.29 27.05
C LYS A 148 -38.19 -27.36 27.58
N ARG A 149 -37.23 -27.00 26.75
CA ARG A 149 -35.84 -26.72 27.13
C ARG A 149 -35.43 -25.37 26.57
N THR A 150 -34.67 -24.61 27.34
CA THR A 150 -34.14 -23.32 26.92
C THR A 150 -32.63 -23.41 26.85
N ILE A 151 -32.06 -22.98 25.73
CA ILE A 151 -30.63 -22.76 25.56
C ILE A 151 -30.43 -21.26 25.37
N THR A 152 -29.47 -20.70 26.11
CA THR A 152 -29.07 -19.31 26.00
C THR A 152 -27.67 -19.24 25.43
N THR A 153 -27.52 -18.62 24.27
CA THR A 153 -26.22 -18.33 23.64
C THR A 153 -25.99 -16.83 23.64
N THR A 154 -24.73 -16.41 23.78
CA THR A 154 -24.36 -14.99 23.68
C THR A 154 -23.42 -14.81 22.50
N ILE A 155 -23.78 -13.93 21.57
CA ILE A 155 -22.91 -13.53 20.47
C ILE A 155 -22.43 -12.09 20.68
N LYS A 156 -21.17 -11.84 20.31
CA LYS A 156 -20.56 -10.51 20.37
C LYS A 156 -20.39 -9.99 18.96
N ILE A 157 -21.07 -8.89 18.65
CA ILE A 157 -20.99 -8.26 17.33
C ILE A 157 -20.18 -6.99 17.49
N SER A 158 -19.08 -6.88 16.74
CA SER A 158 -18.23 -5.69 16.75
C SER A 158 -18.29 -5.03 15.38
N HIS A 159 -18.68 -3.76 15.36
CA HIS A 159 -18.61 -2.93 14.17
C HIS A 159 -17.41 -2.00 14.30
N GLY A 160 -16.54 -1.97 13.29
CA GLY A 160 -15.39 -1.07 13.21
C GLY A 160 -15.62 -0.04 12.10
N ILE A 161 -15.39 1.24 12.39
CA ILE A 161 -15.42 2.32 11.42
C ILE A 161 -14.06 3.02 11.47
N GLU A 162 -13.37 3.06 10.35
CA GLU A 162 -12.16 3.84 10.21
C GLU A 162 -12.49 5.34 10.39
N ASN A 163 -11.75 6.02 11.26
CA ASN A 163 -11.94 7.46 11.46
C ASN A 163 -11.61 8.18 10.14
N GLU A 164 -12.50 9.07 9.67
CA GLU A 164 -12.41 9.63 8.30
C GLU A 164 -11.03 10.23 7.97
N LYS A 165 -10.54 9.78 6.80
CA LYS A 165 -9.58 10.39 5.88
C LYS A 165 -8.32 11.03 6.48
N SER A 166 -7.41 10.17 6.92
CA SER A 166 -6.08 10.18 6.31
C SER A 166 -6.21 9.41 4.99
N ASP A 167 -5.47 9.77 3.93
CA ASP A 167 -5.33 8.96 2.72
C ASP A 167 -4.77 7.58 3.08
N LEU A 168 -5.67 6.71 3.53
CA LEU A 168 -5.37 5.45 4.13
C LEU A 168 -5.35 4.41 3.04
N HIS A 169 -4.15 3.89 2.78
CA HIS A 169 -3.88 2.82 1.85
C HIS A 169 -4.78 1.63 2.24
N PRO A 170 -5.87 1.35 1.49
CA PRO A 170 -6.92 0.43 1.92
C PRO A 170 -6.33 -0.96 2.09
N GLY A 171 -6.65 -1.66 3.19
CA GLY A 171 -6.14 -3.01 3.47
C GLY A 171 -6.08 -3.87 2.20
N PHE A 172 -4.86 -4.08 1.70
CA PHE A 172 -4.70 -4.71 0.39
C PHE A 172 -4.96 -6.18 0.52
N ASN A 173 -5.71 -6.68 -0.45
CA ASN A 173 -5.66 -8.07 -0.82
C ASN A 173 -4.25 -8.33 -1.42
N TYR A 174 -3.30 -8.76 -0.58
CA TYR A 174 -1.94 -9.05 -1.02
C TYR A 174 -1.87 -10.47 -1.57
N VAL A 175 -1.26 -10.63 -2.74
CA VAL A 175 -0.96 -11.96 -3.29
C VAL A 175 0.22 -12.61 -2.58
N LEU A 176 1.12 -11.79 -2.02
CA LEU A 176 2.24 -12.22 -1.18
C LEU A 176 2.33 -11.31 0.04
N TYR A 177 2.33 -11.90 1.23
CA TYR A 177 2.41 -11.20 2.51
C TYR A 177 3.48 -11.82 3.40
N ASN A 178 4.41 -11.00 3.89
CA ASN A 178 5.34 -11.36 4.94
C ASN A 178 5.26 -10.32 6.07
N GLY A 179 4.63 -10.68 7.19
CA GLY A 179 4.53 -9.82 8.37
C GLY A 179 5.71 -9.92 9.34
N GLY A 180 6.72 -10.74 9.04
CA GLY A 180 7.95 -10.83 9.83
C GLY A 180 9.08 -9.97 9.25
N ASP A 181 10.17 -9.83 9.98
CA ASP A 181 11.29 -8.93 9.63
C ASP A 181 12.25 -9.50 8.55
N ASN A 182 11.79 -10.46 7.75
CA ASN A 182 12.58 -11.13 6.73
C ASN A 182 12.38 -10.52 5.34
N THR A 183 13.35 -10.68 4.46
CA THR A 183 13.25 -10.23 3.06
C THR A 183 12.40 -11.19 2.22
N ILE A 184 11.42 -10.66 1.48
CA ILE A 184 10.86 -11.36 0.31
C ILE A 184 11.85 -11.16 -0.84
N SER A 185 12.51 -12.25 -1.24
CA SER A 185 13.46 -12.24 -2.35
C SER A 185 12.89 -13.05 -3.51
N ASN A 186 12.90 -12.48 -4.71
CA ASN A 186 12.63 -13.21 -5.93
C ASN A 186 13.91 -13.39 -6.77
N PRO A 187 14.56 -14.57 -6.71
CA PRO A 187 15.75 -14.87 -7.49
C PRO A 187 15.46 -15.41 -8.90
N GLY A 188 14.19 -15.69 -9.26
CA GLY A 188 13.78 -16.18 -10.59
C GLY A 188 12.73 -15.27 -11.24
N GLY A 189 12.59 -15.25 -12.56
CA GLY A 189 11.55 -14.42 -13.20
C GLY A 189 10.16 -14.86 -12.74
N ALA A 190 9.29 -13.93 -12.35
CA ALA A 190 7.93 -14.22 -11.90
C ALA A 190 6.90 -13.25 -12.50
N ILE A 191 5.67 -13.73 -12.71
CA ILE A 191 4.52 -12.90 -13.08
C ILE A 191 3.58 -12.88 -11.89
N ILE A 192 3.35 -11.71 -11.31
CA ILE A 192 2.60 -11.52 -10.06
C ILE A 192 1.44 -10.57 -10.32
N HIS A 193 0.22 -11.06 -10.19
CA HIS A 193 -1.00 -10.26 -10.28
C HIS A 193 -1.54 -10.05 -8.87
N GLY A 194 -1.46 -8.81 -8.37
CA GLY A 194 -1.79 -8.45 -7.01
C GLY A 194 -0.64 -7.76 -6.28
N SER A 195 -0.97 -7.12 -5.17
CA SER A 195 0.01 -6.36 -4.39
C SER A 195 0.85 -7.26 -3.47
N ILE A 196 2.05 -6.82 -3.14
CA ILE A 196 3.00 -7.55 -2.28
C ILE A 196 3.28 -6.73 -1.03
N TYR A 197 3.26 -7.36 0.15
CA TYR A 197 3.69 -6.77 1.41
C TYR A 197 4.85 -7.53 2.01
N GLY A 198 5.89 -6.84 2.48
CA GLY A 198 6.99 -7.46 3.21
C GLY A 198 7.83 -6.47 4.01
N TYR A 199 8.74 -6.98 4.83
CA TYR A 199 9.69 -6.13 5.54
C TYR A 199 10.69 -5.48 4.57
N ASP A 200 11.43 -6.30 3.83
CA ASP A 200 12.26 -5.89 2.69
C ASP A 200 11.79 -6.62 1.43
N LEU A 201 11.78 -5.93 0.29
CA LEU A 201 11.43 -6.51 -1.01
C LEU A 201 12.62 -6.45 -1.97
N LYS A 202 13.10 -7.61 -2.43
CA LYS A 202 14.24 -7.71 -3.36
C LYS A 202 13.91 -8.55 -4.58
N PHE A 203 13.81 -7.91 -5.74
CA PHE A 203 13.53 -8.56 -7.01
C PHE A 203 14.77 -8.50 -7.90
N ALA A 204 15.41 -9.64 -8.14
CA ALA A 204 16.73 -9.69 -8.79
C ALA A 204 16.77 -10.63 -10.00
N ALA A 205 15.64 -10.77 -10.69
CA ALA A 205 15.54 -11.66 -11.83
C ALA A 205 14.85 -11.01 -13.04
N THR A 206 15.48 -11.18 -14.20
CA THR A 206 14.98 -10.73 -15.50
C THR A 206 13.63 -11.37 -15.83
N GLY A 207 12.71 -10.57 -16.36
CA GLY A 207 11.37 -11.03 -16.77
C GLY A 207 10.33 -10.97 -15.66
N THR A 208 10.67 -10.37 -14.52
CA THR A 208 9.71 -10.13 -13.44
C THR A 208 8.65 -9.12 -13.89
N GLN A 209 7.37 -9.46 -13.76
CA GLN A 209 6.22 -8.61 -14.04
C GLN A 209 5.34 -8.57 -12.81
N ILE A 210 5.02 -7.37 -12.33
CA ILE A 210 4.20 -7.16 -11.14
C ILE A 210 3.08 -6.20 -11.51
N ASN A 211 1.86 -6.71 -11.56
CA ASN A 211 0.64 -5.93 -11.75
C ASN A 211 -0.03 -5.76 -10.39
N GLY A 212 0.44 -4.77 -9.64
CA GLY A 212 0.11 -4.55 -8.24
C GLY A 212 1.16 -3.70 -7.54
N SER A 213 0.82 -3.20 -6.36
CA SER A 213 1.72 -2.34 -5.60
C SER A 213 2.73 -3.14 -4.79
N LEU A 214 3.94 -2.60 -4.63
CA LEU A 214 4.97 -3.12 -3.74
C LEU A 214 4.96 -2.30 -2.45
N VAL A 215 4.66 -2.95 -1.32
CA VAL A 215 4.58 -2.31 -0.01
C VAL A 215 5.64 -2.91 0.90
N SER A 216 6.63 -2.11 1.30
CA SER A 216 7.75 -2.53 2.13
C SER A 216 7.81 -1.72 3.42
N GLU A 217 7.99 -2.38 4.55
CA GLU A 217 8.26 -1.69 5.82
C GLU A 217 9.62 -0.95 5.78
N LYS A 218 10.61 -1.49 5.06
CA LYS A 218 11.95 -0.93 4.92
C LYS A 218 12.25 -0.51 3.50
N ALA A 219 12.80 -1.40 2.67
CA ALA A 219 13.33 -1.03 1.37
C ALA A 219 12.83 -1.91 0.23
N VAL A 220 12.71 -1.30 -0.96
CA VAL A 220 12.43 -2.00 -2.22
C VAL A 220 13.65 -1.90 -3.12
N GLU A 221 14.16 -3.03 -3.57
CA GLU A 221 15.32 -3.13 -4.46
C GLU A 221 15.01 -4.01 -5.67
N ILE A 222 15.26 -3.48 -6.88
CA ILE A 222 14.97 -4.14 -8.15
C ILE A 222 16.21 -4.08 -9.02
N LYS A 223 16.83 -5.23 -9.32
CA LYS A 223 18.18 -5.30 -9.94
C LYS A 223 18.21 -5.66 -11.41
N ASP A 224 17.18 -6.31 -11.90
CA ASP A 224 17.12 -6.85 -13.25
C ASP A 224 15.97 -6.23 -14.04
N LYS A 225 15.88 -6.55 -15.34
CA LYS A 225 14.78 -6.12 -16.20
C LYS A 225 13.44 -6.59 -15.60
N ALA A 226 12.69 -5.63 -15.07
CA ALA A 226 11.36 -5.84 -14.48
C ALA A 226 10.35 -4.82 -15.04
N GLU A 227 9.09 -5.22 -15.04
CA GLU A 227 7.95 -4.35 -15.36
C GLU A 227 7.01 -4.31 -14.16
N ILE A 228 6.71 -3.11 -13.69
CA ILE A 228 5.89 -2.86 -12.50
C ILE A 228 4.76 -1.94 -12.90
N ASP A 229 3.54 -2.40 -12.71
CA ASP A 229 2.33 -1.64 -12.94
C ASP A 229 1.61 -1.49 -11.60
N GLY A 230 2.01 -0.46 -10.85
CA GLY A 230 1.58 -0.24 -9.48
C GLY A 230 2.55 0.64 -8.69
N ASN A 231 2.09 1.14 -7.55
CA ASN A 231 2.88 2.04 -6.72
C ASN A 231 3.93 1.26 -5.90
N ILE A 232 5.01 1.94 -5.55
CA ILE A 232 6.02 1.42 -4.62
C ILE A 232 5.97 2.24 -3.34
N TYR A 233 5.90 1.57 -2.19
CA TYR A 233 5.94 2.18 -0.86
C TYR A 233 7.11 1.58 -0.07
N ALA A 234 8.03 2.42 0.38
CA ALA A 234 9.11 2.11 1.31
C ALA A 234 8.92 2.95 2.58
N MET A 235 8.19 2.37 3.54
CA MET A 235 7.66 3.04 4.75
C MET A 235 8.73 3.63 5.67
N ASP A 236 9.86 2.95 5.81
CA ASP A 236 10.98 3.34 6.68
C ASP A 236 12.30 2.95 6.01
N GLY A 237 12.42 3.32 4.73
CA GLY A 237 13.62 3.10 3.93
C GLY A 237 13.49 3.68 2.52
N GLY A 238 14.41 3.25 1.66
CA GLY A 238 14.58 3.78 0.31
C GLY A 238 14.17 2.81 -0.81
N VAL A 239 14.11 3.34 -2.03
CA VAL A 239 13.82 2.56 -3.24
C VAL A 239 15.02 2.59 -4.17
N LYS A 240 15.41 1.42 -4.69
CA LYS A 240 16.54 1.24 -5.59
C LYS A 240 16.15 0.48 -6.84
N LEU A 241 16.19 1.14 -7.99
CA LEU A 241 15.97 0.54 -9.30
C LEU A 241 17.32 0.43 -10.03
N LEU A 242 18.03 -0.69 -9.86
CA LEU A 242 19.45 -0.87 -10.20
C LEU A 242 19.70 -1.51 -11.58
N SER A 243 18.77 -1.45 -12.54
CA SER A 243 18.89 -2.17 -13.82
C SER A 243 18.62 -1.33 -15.06
N THR A 244 19.23 -1.73 -16.18
CA THR A 244 19.26 -0.99 -17.45
C THR A 244 17.99 -1.08 -18.31
N ASN A 245 16.84 -1.54 -17.82
CA ASN A 245 15.60 -1.69 -18.60
C ASN A 245 14.36 -1.88 -17.71
N ILE A 246 14.31 -1.21 -16.54
CA ILE A 246 13.10 -1.26 -15.70
C ILE A 246 12.04 -0.36 -16.33
N LYS A 247 10.83 -0.89 -16.47
CA LYS A 247 9.64 -0.12 -16.78
C LYS A 247 8.77 -0.07 -15.54
N MET A 248 8.36 1.11 -15.15
CA MET A 248 7.45 1.27 -14.03
C MET A 248 6.39 2.31 -14.35
N ASN A 249 5.15 1.96 -14.07
CA ASN A 249 4.02 2.87 -14.00
C ASN A 249 3.52 2.91 -12.55
N GLY A 250 3.12 4.08 -12.08
CA GLY A 250 2.70 4.29 -10.70
C GLY A 250 3.73 5.10 -9.90
N ASP A 251 3.32 5.55 -8.73
CA ASP A 251 4.10 6.47 -7.91
C ASP A 251 5.10 5.73 -7.01
N ILE A 252 6.21 6.38 -6.69
CA ILE A 252 7.18 5.91 -5.69
C ILE A 252 7.05 6.77 -4.45
N HIS A 253 6.77 6.14 -3.31
CA HIS A 253 6.75 6.76 -1.99
C HIS A 253 7.83 6.13 -1.13
N ALA A 254 8.83 6.90 -0.72
CA ALA A 254 9.93 6.42 0.11
C ALA A 254 10.20 7.40 1.25
N THR A 255 10.51 6.87 2.43
CA THR A 255 10.96 7.71 3.55
C THR A 255 12.38 8.22 3.31
N ASP A 256 13.26 7.37 2.79
CA ASP A 256 14.66 7.69 2.48
C ASP A 256 14.88 7.88 0.96
N ASP A 257 16.14 7.78 0.53
CA ASP A 257 16.56 8.04 -0.85
C ASP A 257 15.86 7.13 -1.88
N VAL A 258 15.55 7.72 -3.03
CA VAL A 258 15.13 7.00 -4.23
C VAL A 258 16.25 7.07 -5.26
N LYS A 259 16.76 5.90 -5.68
CA LYS A 259 17.85 5.80 -6.66
C LYS A 259 17.39 5.00 -7.87
N LEU A 260 17.43 5.63 -9.03
CA LEU A 260 17.16 5.01 -10.31
C LEU A 260 18.49 4.90 -11.04
N GLU A 261 18.85 3.73 -11.54
CA GLU A 261 20.03 3.53 -12.37
C GLU A 261 19.68 3.57 -13.87
N SER A 262 20.55 3.04 -14.75
CA SER A 262 20.50 3.32 -16.18
C SER A 262 19.18 2.90 -16.83
N ALA A 263 18.77 3.60 -17.89
CA ALA A 263 17.72 3.14 -18.82
C ALA A 263 16.40 2.66 -18.17
N VAL A 264 16.00 3.30 -17.06
CA VAL A 264 14.66 3.22 -16.50
C VAL A 264 13.71 4.11 -17.30
N THR A 265 12.55 3.57 -17.69
CA THR A 265 11.41 4.37 -18.15
C THR A 265 10.37 4.39 -17.06
N TYR A 266 10.14 5.57 -16.49
CA TYR A 266 9.31 5.75 -15.30
C TYR A 266 8.13 6.70 -15.57
N ASN A 267 6.92 6.19 -15.38
CA ASN A 267 5.65 6.89 -15.56
C ASN A 267 4.94 7.02 -14.21
N GLY A 268 5.34 8.00 -13.42
CA GLY A 268 4.74 8.32 -12.13
C GLY A 268 5.53 9.43 -11.43
N ASN A 269 5.08 9.80 -10.24
CA ASN A 269 5.72 10.80 -9.38
C ASN A 269 6.61 10.13 -8.33
N ILE A 270 7.74 10.74 -8.03
CA ILE A 270 8.63 10.30 -6.94
C ILE A 270 8.43 11.21 -5.73
N TYR A 271 8.22 10.59 -4.56
CA TYR A 271 8.10 11.24 -3.29
C TYR A 271 9.10 10.63 -2.31
N SER A 272 10.15 11.39 -1.98
CA SER A 272 11.17 11.03 -0.98
C SER A 272 11.06 11.97 0.21
N LEU A 273 10.56 11.49 1.35
CA LEU A 273 10.17 12.36 2.47
C LEU A 273 11.36 13.02 3.16
N ASN A 274 12.35 12.23 3.56
CA ASN A 274 13.57 12.69 4.23
C ASN A 274 14.83 12.54 3.35
N GLY A 275 14.73 11.74 2.29
CA GLY A 275 15.82 11.43 1.37
C GLY A 275 15.91 12.34 0.16
N GLY A 276 16.94 12.07 -0.66
CA GLY A 276 17.14 12.67 -1.96
C GLY A 276 16.67 11.76 -3.10
N VAL A 277 16.70 12.30 -4.31
CA VAL A 277 16.42 11.52 -5.53
C VAL A 277 17.63 11.56 -6.45
N GLU A 278 18.14 10.38 -6.78
CA GLU A 278 19.30 10.23 -7.67
C GLU A 278 18.89 9.46 -8.93
N LEU A 279 18.94 10.16 -10.08
CA LEU A 279 18.84 9.56 -11.40
C LEU A 279 20.28 9.29 -11.87
N LEU A 280 20.75 8.06 -11.69
CA LEU A 280 22.10 7.57 -11.94
C LEU A 280 22.21 6.87 -13.30
N ASN A 281 23.37 6.99 -13.95
CA ASN A 281 23.68 6.39 -15.25
C ASN A 281 22.81 6.90 -16.42
N SER A 282 23.26 6.66 -17.65
CA SER A 282 22.69 7.31 -18.84
C SER A 282 21.31 6.79 -19.25
N ASN A 283 20.48 7.69 -19.80
CA ASN A 283 19.20 7.43 -20.48
C ASN A 283 17.98 7.11 -19.61
N ILE A 284 17.92 7.63 -18.37
CA ILE A 284 16.66 7.60 -17.61
C ILE A 284 15.64 8.55 -18.26
N LYS A 285 14.40 8.08 -18.43
CA LYS A 285 13.28 8.89 -18.87
C LYS A 285 12.17 8.84 -17.83
N MET A 286 11.89 9.97 -17.21
CA MET A 286 10.84 10.12 -16.21
C MET A 286 9.77 11.10 -16.71
N ASN A 287 8.50 10.71 -16.57
CA ASN A 287 7.36 11.50 -17.06
C ASN A 287 6.59 12.27 -15.99
N GLY A 288 6.67 11.88 -14.71
CA GLY A 288 6.03 12.61 -13.60
C GLY A 288 6.99 13.54 -12.88
N ASP A 289 6.53 14.05 -11.74
CA ASP A 289 7.20 15.06 -10.92
C ASP A 289 8.09 14.43 -9.83
N ILE A 290 9.08 15.18 -9.36
CA ILE A 290 9.93 14.79 -8.23
C ILE A 290 9.64 15.70 -7.04
N HIS A 291 9.32 15.10 -5.89
CA HIS A 291 9.17 15.76 -4.60
C HIS A 291 10.17 15.16 -3.61
N ALA A 292 11.17 15.93 -3.18
CA ALA A 292 12.26 15.44 -2.36
C ALA A 292 12.50 16.27 -1.10
N GLY A 293 12.68 15.60 0.05
CA GLY A 293 13.11 16.21 1.31
C GLY A 293 14.57 16.65 1.30
N ASN A 294 15.37 16.11 0.39
CA ASN A 294 16.78 16.41 0.21
C ASN A 294 17.12 16.59 -1.28
N ASN A 295 18.41 16.65 -1.60
CA ASN A 295 18.91 16.99 -2.93
C ASN A 295 18.37 16.09 -4.05
N VAL A 296 18.18 16.68 -5.23
CA VAL A 296 17.84 15.96 -6.47
C VAL A 296 19.03 16.00 -7.42
N ILE A 297 19.50 14.85 -7.88
CA ILE A 297 20.69 14.73 -8.73
C ILE A 297 20.32 13.99 -10.01
N LEU A 298 20.49 14.65 -11.16
CA LEU A 298 20.32 14.07 -12.48
C LEU A 298 21.68 13.80 -13.10
N SER A 299 21.99 12.54 -13.42
CA SER A 299 23.22 12.14 -14.11
C SER A 299 23.10 12.25 -15.63
N SER A 300 24.25 12.26 -16.32
CA SER A 300 24.38 12.44 -17.78
C SER A 300 23.30 11.72 -18.60
N GLY A 301 22.62 12.44 -19.49
CA GLY A 301 21.61 11.89 -20.40
C GLY A 301 20.27 11.53 -19.76
N SER A 302 20.02 11.91 -18.51
CA SER A 302 18.69 11.77 -17.89
C SER A 302 17.74 12.86 -18.39
N THR A 303 16.51 12.47 -18.73
CA THR A 303 15.42 13.38 -19.10
C THR A 303 14.28 13.24 -18.10
N LEU A 304 13.89 14.35 -17.51
CA LEU A 304 12.70 14.52 -16.70
C LEU A 304 11.72 15.42 -17.45
N ASN A 305 10.49 14.95 -17.68
CA ASN A 305 9.45 15.75 -18.33
C ASN A 305 8.60 16.55 -17.34
N GLY A 306 8.50 16.09 -16.08
CA GLY A 306 7.80 16.79 -15.01
C GLY A 306 8.64 17.86 -14.31
N ASP A 307 8.08 18.37 -13.23
CA ASP A 307 8.65 19.41 -12.37
C ASP A 307 9.52 18.80 -11.26
N ILE A 308 10.42 19.61 -10.68
CA ILE A 308 11.20 19.25 -9.49
C ILE A 308 10.80 20.17 -8.34
N PHE A 309 10.47 19.59 -7.20
CA PHE A 309 10.26 20.28 -5.93
C PHE A 309 11.18 19.67 -4.89
N THR A 310 12.06 20.47 -4.29
CA THR A 310 12.98 19.97 -3.26
C THR A 310 13.27 20.97 -2.15
N LYS A 311 13.37 20.47 -0.91
CA LYS A 311 13.91 21.23 0.23
C LYS A 311 15.44 21.36 0.19
N GLY A 312 16.10 20.49 -0.58
CA GLY A 312 17.54 20.54 -0.84
C GLY A 312 17.88 21.34 -2.11
N GLY A 313 19.07 21.09 -2.62
CA GLY A 313 19.57 21.59 -3.90
C GLY A 313 19.27 20.67 -5.08
N VAL A 314 19.48 21.18 -6.29
CA VAL A 314 19.31 20.43 -7.54
C VAL A 314 20.62 20.44 -8.33
N ILE A 315 21.09 19.27 -8.76
CA ILE A 315 22.32 19.14 -9.55
C ILE A 315 22.01 18.40 -10.85
N LEU A 316 22.11 19.09 -11.97
CA LEU A 316 22.04 18.51 -13.31
C LEU A 316 23.48 18.27 -13.78
N LYS A 317 23.98 17.04 -13.66
CA LYS A 317 25.35 16.70 -14.06
C LYS A 317 25.55 16.87 -15.57
N SER A 318 26.82 17.01 -15.96
CA SER A 318 27.28 17.25 -17.33
C SER A 318 26.84 16.18 -18.33
N ALA A 319 26.62 16.61 -19.58
CA ALA A 319 26.17 15.85 -20.76
C ALA A 319 24.65 15.63 -20.84
N ASN A 320 23.96 16.61 -21.44
CA ASN A 320 22.61 16.49 -21.99
C ASN A 320 21.52 16.07 -21.00
N THR A 321 21.65 16.46 -19.73
CA THR A 321 20.55 16.36 -18.76
C THR A 321 19.47 17.38 -19.08
N SER A 322 18.20 17.00 -18.99
CA SER A 322 17.10 17.89 -19.36
C SER A 322 15.96 17.76 -18.36
N VAL A 323 15.49 18.90 -17.86
CA VAL A 323 14.23 19.02 -17.13
C VAL A 323 13.30 19.88 -17.98
N ALA A 324 12.22 19.30 -18.49
CA ALA A 324 11.25 20.03 -19.31
C ALA A 324 10.25 20.84 -18.48
N GLY A 325 10.00 20.40 -17.24
CA GLY A 325 9.24 21.13 -16.24
C GLY A 325 10.06 22.21 -15.54
N ASP A 326 9.43 22.82 -14.55
CA ASP A 326 9.97 23.87 -13.70
C ASP A 326 10.79 23.26 -12.55
N ILE A 327 11.83 23.97 -12.11
CA ILE A 327 12.69 23.55 -10.99
C ILE A 327 12.43 24.47 -9.81
N HIS A 328 11.92 23.93 -8.71
CA HIS A 328 11.73 24.58 -7.43
C HIS A 328 12.66 23.97 -6.37
N SER A 329 13.66 24.74 -5.94
CA SER A 329 14.69 24.27 -5.00
C SER A 329 14.92 25.27 -3.88
N ILE A 330 14.74 24.86 -2.63
CA ILE A 330 15.07 25.74 -1.50
C ILE A 330 16.60 25.93 -1.38
N GLY A 331 17.38 24.91 -1.75
CA GLY A 331 18.84 24.97 -1.81
C GLY A 331 19.38 25.48 -3.15
N ASN A 332 20.69 25.31 -3.34
CA ASN A 332 21.40 25.75 -4.54
C ASN A 332 21.03 24.90 -5.77
N VAL A 333 21.10 25.51 -6.95
CA VAL A 333 20.89 24.83 -8.23
C VAL A 333 22.17 24.87 -9.06
N GLU A 334 22.60 23.70 -9.54
CA GLU A 334 23.81 23.54 -10.35
C GLU A 334 23.50 22.92 -11.72
N PHE A 335 23.92 23.59 -12.78
CA PHE A 335 23.82 23.12 -14.16
C PHE A 335 25.20 22.75 -14.72
N GLY A 336 25.33 21.49 -15.13
CA GLY A 336 26.45 20.97 -15.88
C GLY A 336 26.40 21.29 -17.38
N SER A 337 27.33 20.72 -18.14
CA SER A 337 27.51 21.09 -19.56
C SER A 337 26.36 20.61 -20.42
N GLY A 338 25.80 21.51 -21.22
CA GLY A 338 24.70 21.21 -22.14
C GLY A 338 23.37 20.88 -21.45
N SER A 339 23.29 21.08 -20.13
CA SER A 339 22.07 20.83 -19.35
C SER A 339 20.97 21.81 -19.71
N LYS A 340 19.72 21.35 -19.66
CA LYS A 340 18.53 22.14 -20.06
C LYS A 340 17.51 22.20 -18.94
N GLY A 341 16.90 23.38 -18.75
CA GLY A 341 15.80 23.62 -17.83
C GLY A 341 14.77 24.57 -18.44
N LYS A 342 13.58 24.66 -17.82
CA LYS A 342 12.53 25.60 -18.22
C LYS A 342 12.52 26.85 -17.34
N ASN A 343 11.75 26.89 -16.26
CA ASN A 343 11.81 27.95 -15.27
C ASN A 343 12.58 27.47 -14.05
N ILE A 344 13.33 28.36 -13.41
CA ILE A 344 14.11 28.07 -12.21
C ILE A 344 13.61 28.97 -11.08
N TYR A 345 13.28 28.37 -9.95
CA TYR A 345 12.94 29.03 -8.70
C TYR A 345 13.84 28.47 -7.62
N THR A 346 14.68 29.30 -7.04
CA THR A 346 15.58 28.90 -5.96
C THR A 346 15.81 30.00 -4.95
N ASP A 347 15.89 29.64 -3.67
CA ASP A 347 16.31 30.57 -2.60
C ASP A 347 17.85 30.60 -2.43
N GLY A 348 18.56 29.61 -2.99
CA GLY A 348 20.02 29.50 -2.95
C GLY A 348 20.73 30.18 -4.12
N ASP A 349 21.99 29.79 -4.33
CA ASP A 349 22.79 30.20 -5.48
C ASP A 349 22.49 29.35 -6.72
N LEU A 350 22.54 29.98 -7.91
CA LEU A 350 22.46 29.30 -9.20
C LEU A 350 23.83 29.31 -9.89
N THR A 351 24.42 28.13 -10.06
CA THR A 351 25.73 27.97 -10.69
C THR A 351 25.63 27.18 -11.99
N PHE A 352 26.25 27.69 -13.04
CA PHE A 352 26.45 26.97 -14.28
C PHE A 352 27.92 26.55 -14.36
N VAL A 353 28.24 25.33 -13.93
CA VAL A 353 29.63 24.86 -13.79
C VAL A 353 30.34 24.63 -15.12
N SER A 354 29.59 24.41 -16.19
CA SER A 354 30.14 24.07 -17.51
C SER A 354 29.49 24.88 -18.64
N ASN A 355 29.86 24.55 -19.87
CA ASN A 355 29.47 25.34 -21.03
C ASN A 355 28.11 24.94 -21.62
N ASN A 356 27.45 25.93 -22.24
CA ASN A 356 26.28 25.77 -23.11
C ASN A 356 25.01 25.25 -22.44
N ALA A 357 24.79 25.57 -21.16
CA ALA A 357 23.51 25.31 -20.52
C ALA A 357 22.40 26.20 -21.13
N VAL A 358 21.15 25.70 -21.16
CA VAL A 358 20.02 26.42 -21.73
C VAL A 358 18.85 26.43 -20.77
N ILE A 359 18.39 27.63 -20.40
CA ILE A 359 17.13 27.84 -19.67
C ILE A 359 16.14 28.49 -20.64
N SER A 360 15.06 27.79 -20.96
CA SER A 360 14.08 28.27 -21.96
C SER A 360 13.06 29.26 -21.39
N GLY A 361 12.91 29.31 -20.06
CA GLY A 361 12.02 30.20 -19.34
C GLY A 361 12.75 31.21 -18.47
N GLU A 362 12.14 31.56 -17.35
CA GLU A 362 12.61 32.60 -16.42
C GLU A 362 13.46 32.02 -15.28
N ILE A 363 14.31 32.86 -14.69
CA ILE A 363 15.10 32.55 -13.49
C ILE A 363 14.64 33.45 -12.34
N HIS A 364 14.28 32.84 -11.21
CA HIS A 364 13.95 33.47 -9.93
C HIS A 364 14.91 32.92 -8.87
N ASN A 365 15.92 33.70 -8.46
CA ASN A 365 17.06 33.24 -7.67
C ASN A 365 17.32 34.12 -6.43
N GLY A 366 17.19 33.58 -5.23
CA GLY A 366 17.44 34.30 -3.98
C GLY A 366 18.92 34.64 -3.76
N GLY A 367 19.84 33.78 -4.20
CA GLY A 367 21.27 33.96 -4.04
C GLY A 367 21.96 34.69 -5.19
N ASN A 368 23.21 34.33 -5.45
CA ASN A 368 24.01 34.80 -6.58
C ASN A 368 23.81 33.90 -7.81
N ILE A 369 24.14 34.42 -8.98
CA ILE A 369 24.19 33.66 -10.23
C ILE A 369 25.60 33.73 -10.80
N ASP A 370 26.27 32.58 -10.88
CA ASP A 370 27.58 32.43 -11.53
C ASP A 370 27.41 31.67 -12.85
N PHE A 371 27.51 32.39 -13.98
CA PHE A 371 27.37 31.80 -15.31
C PHE A 371 28.65 31.10 -15.78
N GLY A 372 28.47 29.92 -16.40
CA GLY A 372 29.46 29.20 -17.19
C GLY A 372 29.43 29.64 -18.65
N SER A 373 30.42 29.27 -19.47
CA SER A 373 30.57 29.86 -20.81
C SER A 373 29.51 29.35 -21.80
N GLY A 374 28.97 30.20 -22.67
CA GLY A 374 28.01 29.80 -23.70
C GLY A 374 26.59 29.55 -23.19
N THR A 375 26.33 29.81 -21.90
CA THR A 375 24.99 29.66 -21.33
C THR A 375 23.99 30.65 -21.95
N LYS A 376 22.79 30.15 -22.25
CA LYS A 376 21.67 30.93 -22.78
C LYS A 376 20.47 30.85 -21.82
N VAL A 377 19.91 31.98 -21.43
CA VAL A 377 18.77 32.06 -20.50
C VAL A 377 17.76 33.13 -20.93
N GLY A 378 16.54 33.04 -20.42
CA GLY A 378 15.52 34.08 -20.56
C GLY A 378 15.68 35.20 -19.52
N GLN A 379 14.55 35.73 -19.05
CA GLN A 379 14.50 36.80 -18.06
C GLN A 379 15.03 36.35 -16.69
N ILE A 380 15.67 37.27 -15.96
CA ILE A 380 16.33 37.01 -14.68
C ILE A 380 15.79 37.92 -13.58
N TYR A 381 15.49 37.32 -12.45
CA TYR A 381 15.19 37.98 -11.18
C TYR A 381 16.09 37.39 -10.11
N THR A 382 16.90 38.22 -9.45
CA THR A 382 17.77 37.74 -8.38
C THR A 382 17.98 38.77 -7.27
N GLU A 383 18.12 38.32 -6.02
CA GLU A 383 18.49 39.23 -4.92
C GLU A 383 20.01 39.41 -4.79
N GLY A 384 20.81 38.46 -5.29
CA GLY A 384 22.27 38.51 -5.23
C GLY A 384 22.93 39.12 -6.47
N ASN A 385 24.20 38.75 -6.65
CA ASN A 385 25.06 39.26 -7.73
C ASN A 385 25.03 38.34 -8.95
N ILE A 386 25.32 38.89 -10.12
CA ILE A 386 25.45 38.13 -11.36
C ILE A 386 26.86 38.24 -11.91
N LYS A 387 27.54 37.11 -12.10
CA LYS A 387 28.84 37.04 -12.78
C LYS A 387 28.74 36.29 -14.09
N PHE A 388 29.42 36.82 -15.11
CA PHE A 388 29.47 36.20 -16.43
C PHE A 388 30.80 35.52 -16.69
N ALA A 389 30.71 34.33 -17.29
CA ALA A 389 31.80 33.74 -18.09
C ALA A 389 31.63 34.17 -19.54
N SER A 390 32.33 33.53 -20.48
CA SER A 390 32.34 33.91 -21.89
C SER A 390 31.06 33.50 -22.64
N ASN A 391 30.71 34.20 -23.73
CA ASN A 391 29.69 33.81 -24.71
C ASN A 391 28.26 33.66 -24.16
N ASN A 392 27.90 34.38 -23.10
CA ASN A 392 26.56 34.27 -22.53
C ASN A 392 25.52 35.10 -23.29
N THR A 393 24.31 34.55 -23.42
CA THR A 393 23.16 35.24 -24.02
C THR A 393 21.99 35.26 -23.06
N ILE A 394 21.45 36.44 -22.80
CA ILE A 394 20.26 36.66 -21.97
C ILE A 394 19.19 37.27 -22.88
N GLU A 395 18.07 36.55 -23.05
CA GLU A 395 16.92 36.97 -23.86
C GLU A 395 15.77 37.42 -22.96
N GLY A 396 15.96 38.54 -22.28
CA GLY A 396 15.00 39.14 -21.37
C GLY A 396 15.66 40.21 -20.50
N ASP A 397 14.84 40.85 -19.65
CA ASP A 397 15.35 41.81 -18.67
C ASP A 397 16.13 41.11 -17.55
N ILE A 398 17.02 41.86 -16.90
CA ILE A 398 17.75 41.43 -15.70
C ILE A 398 17.36 42.33 -14.54
N ASN A 399 16.82 41.75 -13.48
CA ASN A 399 16.54 42.41 -12.20
C ASN A 399 17.47 41.82 -11.14
N ALA A 400 18.43 42.60 -10.64
CA ALA A 400 19.41 42.14 -9.64
C ALA A 400 19.44 43.04 -8.40
N GLY A 401 19.32 42.45 -7.21
CA GLY A 401 19.56 43.15 -5.93
C GLY A 401 21.05 43.45 -5.69
N GLY A 402 21.95 42.71 -6.32
CA GLY A 402 23.40 42.91 -6.26
C GLY A 402 24.00 43.51 -7.53
N TYR A 403 25.33 43.44 -7.65
CA TYR A 403 26.06 43.92 -8.83
C TYR A 403 25.94 42.93 -10.00
N ILE A 404 26.16 43.43 -11.22
CA ILE A 404 26.13 42.67 -12.46
C ILE A 404 27.47 42.85 -13.20
N GLY A 405 28.12 41.72 -13.52
CA GLY A 405 29.40 41.68 -14.23
C GLY A 405 30.60 41.48 -13.29
N ASP A 406 31.79 41.40 -13.89
CA ASP A 406 33.06 41.24 -13.18
C ASP A 406 34.16 41.99 -13.96
N THR A 407 35.23 42.44 -13.29
CA THR A 407 36.38 43.10 -13.93
C THR A 407 37.41 42.12 -14.51
N LYS A 408 37.34 40.83 -14.13
CA LYS A 408 38.32 39.77 -14.41
C LYS A 408 37.82 38.70 -15.38
N THR A 409 36.52 38.46 -15.46
CA THR A 409 35.93 37.40 -16.31
C THR A 409 34.80 37.92 -17.20
N GLY A 410 34.46 37.16 -18.24
CA GLY A 410 33.37 37.49 -19.16
C GLY A 410 33.85 38.18 -20.45
N ASN A 411 33.38 37.65 -21.58
CA ASN A 411 33.57 38.18 -22.93
C ASN A 411 32.47 37.68 -23.86
N ASN A 412 32.14 38.45 -24.90
CA ASN A 412 31.06 38.20 -25.84
C ASN A 412 29.72 37.96 -25.13
N ILE A 413 29.31 38.93 -24.30
CA ILE A 413 28.06 38.86 -23.53
C ILE A 413 26.99 39.63 -24.26
N LYS A 414 25.85 38.98 -24.51
CA LYS A 414 24.71 39.57 -25.21
C LYS A 414 23.50 39.60 -24.30
N ILE A 415 22.95 40.79 -24.08
CA ILE A 415 21.72 40.98 -23.29
C ILE A 415 20.69 41.63 -24.22
N ILE A 416 19.54 40.98 -24.38
CA ILE A 416 18.41 41.45 -25.20
C ILE A 416 17.27 41.80 -24.24
N GLY A 417 17.40 42.95 -23.61
CA GLY A 417 16.51 43.41 -22.56
C GLY A 417 17.17 44.50 -21.73
N ASN A 418 16.43 45.00 -20.76
CA ASN A 418 16.87 46.03 -19.83
C ASN A 418 17.64 45.41 -18.67
N ILE A 419 18.52 46.21 -18.07
CA ILE A 419 19.22 45.86 -16.83
C ILE A 419 18.72 46.81 -15.75
N ILE A 420 18.27 46.25 -14.62
CA ILE A 420 17.88 46.99 -13.43
C ILE A 420 18.63 46.36 -12.25
N SER A 421 19.53 47.13 -11.64
CA SER A 421 20.39 46.66 -10.56
C SER A 421 20.41 47.63 -9.38
N ASP A 422 20.38 47.08 -8.17
CA ASP A 422 20.63 47.85 -6.93
C ASP A 422 22.14 48.03 -6.65
N GLY A 423 23.00 47.27 -7.32
CA GLY A 423 24.46 47.39 -7.28
C GLY A 423 25.05 47.99 -8.56
N ASP A 424 26.37 47.82 -8.71
CA ASP A 424 27.12 48.28 -9.88
C ASP A 424 26.83 47.42 -11.13
N VAL A 425 26.90 48.02 -12.31
CA VAL A 425 26.88 47.30 -13.60
C VAL A 425 28.21 47.51 -14.31
N ILE A 426 28.99 46.44 -14.47
CA ILE A 426 30.39 46.49 -14.91
C ILE A 426 30.58 45.66 -16.18
N THR A 427 31.11 46.30 -17.23
CA THR A 427 31.58 45.61 -18.44
C THR A 427 33.09 45.82 -18.64
N ARG A 428 33.80 44.75 -19.03
CA ARG A 428 35.26 44.77 -19.22
C ARG A 428 35.66 45.33 -20.56
N SER A 429 36.79 46.05 -20.63
CA SER A 429 37.30 46.59 -21.90
C SER A 429 37.68 45.50 -22.91
N ASN A 430 37.34 45.76 -24.17
CA ASN A 430 37.59 44.99 -25.38
C ASN A 430 37.03 43.55 -25.33
N GLN A 431 35.87 43.37 -24.68
CA GLN A 431 35.26 42.07 -24.48
C GLN A 431 33.91 41.89 -25.21
N SER A 432 33.51 42.79 -26.11
CA SER A 432 32.28 42.65 -26.92
C SER A 432 31.01 42.44 -26.09
N TYR A 433 30.81 43.23 -25.03
CA TYR A 433 29.52 43.29 -24.34
C TYR A 433 28.53 44.08 -25.19
N ILE A 434 27.36 43.50 -25.45
CA ILE A 434 26.27 44.12 -26.23
C ILE A 434 25.00 44.06 -25.40
N ILE A 435 24.55 45.22 -24.91
CA ILE A 435 23.31 45.39 -24.16
C ILE A 435 22.30 46.07 -25.07
N ASN A 436 21.24 45.36 -25.45
CA ASN A 436 20.14 45.86 -26.27
C ASN A 436 18.94 46.23 -25.38
N GLY A 437 19.10 47.30 -24.61
CA GLY A 437 18.09 47.81 -23.70
C GLY A 437 18.67 48.92 -22.81
N HIS A 438 17.83 49.44 -21.92
CA HIS A 438 18.23 50.47 -20.96
C HIS A 438 18.97 49.83 -19.77
N VAL A 439 19.93 50.55 -19.19
CA VAL A 439 20.67 50.14 -18.00
C VAL A 439 20.38 51.11 -16.87
N HIS A 440 19.76 50.61 -15.81
CA HIS A 440 19.43 51.33 -14.60
C HIS A 440 20.19 50.71 -13.42
N SER A 441 21.00 51.49 -12.73
CA SER A 441 21.83 51.04 -11.61
C SER A 441 21.77 52.02 -10.45
N LYS A 442 21.52 51.54 -9.22
CA LYS A 442 21.70 52.36 -8.01
C LYS A 442 23.17 52.47 -7.60
N GLY A 443 24.04 51.65 -8.15
CA GLY A 443 25.49 51.78 -8.08
C GLY A 443 26.05 52.50 -9.32
N LYS A 444 27.33 52.25 -9.62
CA LYS A 444 28.05 52.79 -10.78
C LYS A 444 27.75 51.98 -12.04
N ILE A 445 27.86 52.65 -13.19
CA ILE A 445 27.89 51.96 -14.50
C ILE A 445 29.29 52.13 -15.09
N ILE A 446 30.00 51.03 -15.32
CA ILE A 446 31.31 51.03 -15.99
C ILE A 446 31.14 50.34 -17.34
N ASN A 447 31.22 51.11 -18.43
CA ASN A 447 31.16 50.60 -19.79
C ASN A 447 32.56 50.58 -20.42
N GLY A 448 33.25 49.43 -20.40
CA GLY A 448 34.60 49.29 -20.96
C GLY A 448 34.70 49.55 -22.46
N THR A 449 35.93 49.82 -22.94
CA THR A 449 36.20 50.09 -24.37
C THR A 449 35.69 48.99 -25.28
N GLY A 450 35.12 49.33 -26.45
CA GLY A 450 34.65 48.33 -27.42
C GLY A 450 33.38 47.58 -27.04
N ASN A 451 32.66 48.04 -26.01
CA ASN A 451 31.34 47.54 -25.60
C ASN A 451 30.23 48.52 -25.99
N TYR A 452 29.00 48.01 -26.11
CA TYR A 452 27.85 48.76 -26.62
C TYR A 452 26.64 48.65 -25.67
N ILE A 453 26.09 49.80 -25.28
CA ILE A 453 24.77 49.93 -24.64
C ILE A 453 23.84 50.62 -25.64
N ASN A 454 22.93 49.86 -26.23
CA ASN A 454 21.93 50.32 -27.20
C ASN A 454 20.65 50.80 -26.50
N GLY A 455 20.79 51.69 -25.52
CA GLY A 455 19.72 52.26 -24.71
C GLY A 455 20.25 53.35 -23.79
N ASP A 456 19.39 53.85 -22.91
CA ASP A 456 19.80 54.83 -21.89
C ASP A 456 20.64 54.16 -20.80
N ALA A 457 21.61 54.90 -20.24
CA ALA A 457 22.36 54.52 -19.06
C ALA A 457 22.05 55.49 -17.92
N VAL A 458 21.43 54.99 -16.86
CA VAL A 458 20.96 55.77 -15.71
C VAL A 458 21.58 55.20 -14.44
N SER A 459 22.41 55.99 -13.78
CA SER A 459 23.11 55.63 -12.55
C SER A 459 22.81 56.64 -11.44
N LYS A 460 22.59 56.14 -10.22
CA LYS A 460 22.54 56.98 -9.02
C LYS A 460 23.92 57.51 -8.63
N GLU A 461 24.98 56.80 -9.03
CA GLU A 461 26.37 57.20 -8.86
C GLU A 461 26.98 57.66 -10.20
N ASN A 462 28.29 57.43 -10.39
CA ASN A 462 29.05 57.84 -11.58
C ASN A 462 28.88 56.85 -12.75
N ILE A 463 28.91 57.36 -13.99
CA ILE A 463 28.97 56.55 -15.21
C ILE A 463 30.37 56.69 -15.85
N GLU A 464 31.15 55.62 -15.80
CA GLU A 464 32.46 55.53 -16.45
C GLU A 464 32.33 54.89 -17.83
N ASN A 465 32.05 55.72 -18.85
CA ASN A 465 31.90 55.25 -20.22
C ASN A 465 33.21 55.36 -21.02
N HIS A 466 33.81 54.20 -21.32
CA HIS A 466 34.93 54.04 -22.24
C HIS A 466 34.54 53.34 -23.56
N GLY A 467 33.31 52.82 -23.66
CA GLY A 467 32.70 52.24 -24.85
C GLY A 467 31.70 53.18 -25.53
N GLU A 468 30.65 52.62 -26.12
CA GLU A 468 29.57 53.36 -26.79
C GLU A 468 28.25 53.18 -26.05
N ILE A 469 27.59 54.31 -25.71
CA ILE A 469 26.22 54.36 -25.19
C ILE A 469 25.40 55.14 -26.22
N ARG A 470 24.32 54.54 -26.75
CA ARG A 470 23.52 55.14 -27.84
C ARG A 470 22.26 55.88 -27.36
N GLY A 471 21.89 55.74 -26.10
CA GLY A 471 20.84 56.53 -25.46
C GLY A 471 21.38 57.67 -24.61
N ASN A 472 20.54 58.18 -23.72
CA ASN A 472 20.89 59.23 -22.78
C ASN A 472 21.79 58.69 -21.66
N ILE A 473 22.71 59.52 -21.20
CA ILE A 473 23.55 59.26 -20.03
C ILE A 473 23.04 60.14 -18.90
N ILE A 474 22.60 59.53 -17.80
CA ILE A 474 22.07 60.21 -16.63
C ILE A 474 22.82 59.69 -15.40
N GLU A 475 23.75 60.49 -14.87
CA GLU A 475 24.59 60.14 -13.70
C GLU A 475 24.27 61.01 -12.48
N ASN A 476 24.67 60.56 -11.29
CA ASN A 476 24.43 61.23 -10.00
C ASN A 476 22.95 61.60 -9.79
N SER A 477 22.05 60.78 -10.34
CA SER A 477 20.64 61.05 -10.47
C SER A 477 19.87 60.53 -9.24
N ASP A 478 19.93 61.26 -8.14
CA ASP A 478 19.00 61.07 -7.01
C ASP A 478 18.02 62.25 -6.86
N ASN A 479 18.19 63.29 -7.69
CA ASN A 479 17.50 64.59 -7.58
C ASN A 479 16.01 64.59 -7.99
N GLY A 480 15.35 63.43 -8.13
CA GLY A 480 14.00 63.40 -8.70
C GLY A 480 13.19 62.10 -8.61
N ASN A 481 13.40 61.25 -7.61
CA ASN A 481 12.60 60.02 -7.40
C ASN A 481 12.66 58.98 -8.56
N ILE A 482 13.67 59.02 -9.42
CA ILE A 482 13.80 58.05 -10.54
C ILE A 482 14.00 56.63 -9.98
N PHE A 483 14.91 56.46 -9.03
CA PHE A 483 15.19 55.16 -8.38
C PHE A 483 14.19 54.75 -7.28
N THR A 484 13.16 55.56 -7.03
CA THR A 484 11.98 55.10 -6.26
C THR A 484 10.91 54.50 -7.17
N ARG A 485 11.02 54.68 -8.49
CA ARG A 485 10.09 54.15 -9.51
C ARG A 485 10.67 52.98 -10.30
N ILE A 486 12.01 52.91 -10.40
CA ILE A 486 12.73 51.86 -11.12
C ILE A 486 13.62 51.15 -10.10
N THR A 487 13.13 50.04 -9.56
CA THR A 487 13.85 49.14 -8.66
C THR A 487 13.75 47.72 -9.21
N PRO A 488 14.77 46.86 -8.96
CA PRO A 488 14.72 45.47 -9.38
C PRO A 488 13.44 44.81 -8.87
N GLN A 489 12.75 44.10 -9.76
CA GLN A 489 11.68 43.21 -9.35
C GLN A 489 12.27 42.02 -8.58
N ARG A 490 11.71 41.72 -7.41
CA ARG A 490 12.16 40.60 -6.58
C ARG A 490 11.81 39.24 -7.22
N PRO A 491 12.64 38.21 -7.02
CA PRO A 491 12.33 36.86 -7.47
C PRO A 491 11.09 36.30 -6.76
N LYS A 492 10.38 35.41 -7.43
CA LYS A 492 9.34 34.57 -6.84
C LYS A 492 9.99 33.45 -6.04
N SER A 493 9.49 33.19 -4.83
CA SER A 493 9.96 32.06 -4.03
C SER A 493 9.63 30.71 -4.67
N PRO A 494 10.48 29.69 -4.47
CA PRO A 494 10.18 28.33 -4.90
C PRO A 494 8.97 27.74 -4.17
N GLN A 495 8.26 26.84 -4.84
CA GLN A 495 7.23 26.01 -4.23
C GLN A 495 7.91 24.83 -3.53
N GLY A 496 7.55 24.59 -2.25
CA GLY A 496 8.03 23.43 -1.52
C GLY A 496 7.46 22.11 -2.06
N PRO A 497 8.11 20.97 -1.80
CA PRO A 497 7.58 19.67 -2.19
C PRO A 497 6.32 19.30 -1.41
N ASP A 498 5.37 18.63 -2.06
CA ASP A 498 4.19 18.06 -1.40
C ASP A 498 4.58 16.75 -0.68
N LEU A 499 5.12 16.89 0.53
CA LEU A 499 5.51 15.74 1.37
C LEU A 499 4.56 15.50 2.54
N GLU A 500 3.73 16.49 2.89
CA GLU A 500 2.85 16.42 4.07
C GLU A 500 1.58 15.61 3.81
N ASN A 501 1.11 15.61 2.56
CA ASN A 501 -0.04 14.80 2.13
C ASN A 501 0.34 13.32 1.91
N ILE A 502 1.62 12.99 2.00
CA ILE A 502 2.15 11.66 1.69
C ILE A 502 2.49 10.96 3.00
N LYS A 503 1.45 10.67 3.76
CA LYS A 503 1.58 9.79 4.92
C LYS A 503 1.59 8.36 4.43
N ILE A 504 2.78 7.77 4.35
CA ILE A 504 2.88 6.32 4.25
C ILE A 504 2.35 5.75 5.58
N ASP A 505 1.24 5.01 5.53
CA ASP A 505 0.63 4.44 6.73
C ASP A 505 1.49 3.28 7.24
N ASN A 506 2.40 3.57 8.16
CA ASN A 506 3.34 2.59 8.75
C ASN A 506 2.68 1.66 9.78
N ARG A 507 1.35 1.55 9.81
CA ARG A 507 0.66 0.61 10.70
C ARG A 507 0.93 -0.79 10.20
N LYS A 508 1.67 -1.55 11.00
CA LYS A 508 1.81 -3.00 10.79
C LYS A 508 0.42 -3.62 10.73
N ILE A 509 0.15 -4.36 9.66
CA ILE A 509 -1.04 -5.20 9.57
C ILE A 509 -0.99 -6.14 10.79
N PRO A 510 -2.07 -6.22 11.60
CA PRO A 510 -2.11 -7.12 12.74
C PRO A 510 -1.74 -8.54 12.29
N LEU A 511 -0.67 -9.09 12.88
CA LEU A 511 -0.28 -10.47 12.65
C LEU A 511 -1.38 -11.37 13.22
N ASN A 512 -2.08 -12.08 12.34
CA ASN A 512 -2.94 -13.17 12.77
C ASN A 512 -2.06 -14.29 13.31
N THR A 513 -2.08 -14.48 14.62
CA THR A 513 -1.43 -15.63 15.25
C THR A 513 -2.31 -16.86 15.05
N TYR A 514 -1.72 -17.94 14.56
CA TYR A 514 -2.38 -19.24 14.42
C TYR A 514 -1.55 -20.32 15.11
N GLU A 515 -2.23 -21.39 15.50
CA GLU A 515 -1.59 -22.60 15.98
C GLU A 515 -1.42 -23.61 14.85
N ILE A 516 -0.41 -24.46 14.99
CA ILE A 516 -0.15 -25.56 14.06
C ILE A 516 -0.54 -26.86 14.74
N GLY A 517 -0.93 -27.85 13.94
CA GLY A 517 -1.32 -29.16 14.45
C GLY A 517 -0.11 -29.98 14.91
N ASN A 518 -0.40 -31.16 15.45
CA ASN A 518 0.63 -32.14 15.84
C ASN A 518 0.79 -33.28 14.83
N GLU A 519 -0.04 -33.31 13.78
CA GLU A 519 -0.06 -34.39 12.79
C GLU A 519 1.02 -34.20 11.72
N ASP A 520 1.83 -35.24 11.48
CA ASP A 520 2.80 -35.26 10.38
C ASP A 520 2.25 -36.10 9.21
N ILE A 521 2.30 -35.54 7.99
CA ILE A 521 2.04 -36.28 6.74
C ILE A 521 3.38 -36.64 6.14
N LYS A 522 3.75 -37.93 6.16
CA LYS A 522 5.06 -38.39 5.69
C LYS A 522 4.91 -39.41 4.56
N SER A 523 5.65 -39.17 3.48
CA SER A 523 5.75 -40.10 2.38
C SER A 523 6.34 -41.44 2.82
N ASN A 524 5.64 -42.53 2.49
CA ASN A 524 6.03 -43.89 2.85
C ASN A 524 6.22 -44.81 1.63
N LYS A 525 5.77 -44.39 0.43
CA LYS A 525 5.84 -45.14 -0.84
C LYS A 525 5.94 -44.16 -2.01
N ASN A 526 6.52 -44.61 -3.14
CA ASN A 526 6.63 -43.79 -4.35
C ASN A 526 5.27 -43.65 -5.06
N SER A 527 5.01 -42.47 -5.63
CA SER A 527 3.83 -42.15 -6.44
C SER A 527 2.51 -42.29 -5.68
N GLN A 528 2.49 -41.88 -4.41
CA GLN A 528 1.25 -41.82 -3.63
C GLN A 528 0.53 -40.51 -3.85
N THR A 529 -0.80 -40.54 -3.70
CA THR A 529 -1.64 -39.35 -3.63
C THR A 529 -2.02 -39.11 -2.17
N TYR A 530 -1.74 -37.91 -1.69
CA TYR A 530 -2.12 -37.41 -0.37
C TYR A 530 -3.22 -36.38 -0.56
N ASP A 531 -4.45 -36.79 -0.24
CA ASP A 531 -5.60 -35.89 -0.17
C ASP A 531 -5.63 -35.28 1.23
N ILE A 532 -5.36 -33.98 1.31
CA ILE A 532 -5.20 -33.27 2.58
C ILE A 532 -6.37 -32.33 2.73
N GLU A 533 -7.20 -32.61 3.73
CA GLU A 533 -8.33 -31.77 4.07
C GLU A 533 -7.86 -30.47 4.75
N PRO A 534 -8.62 -29.36 4.68
CA PRO A 534 -8.33 -28.15 5.43
C PRO A 534 -8.22 -28.41 6.94
N GLY A 535 -7.18 -27.88 7.59
CA GLY A 535 -6.93 -28.15 9.00
C GLY A 535 -5.56 -27.74 9.50
N GLU A 536 -5.21 -28.24 10.69
CA GLU A 536 -3.97 -27.94 11.40
C GLU A 536 -3.01 -29.13 11.32
N TYR A 537 -1.79 -28.91 10.82
CA TYR A 537 -0.76 -29.93 10.62
C TYR A 537 0.60 -29.48 11.17
N ASN A 538 1.43 -30.45 11.55
CA ASN A 538 2.83 -30.21 11.88
C ASN A 538 3.65 -30.17 10.59
N ASN A 539 4.23 -31.28 10.13
CA ASN A 539 5.05 -31.29 8.91
C ASN A 539 4.44 -32.14 7.80
N ILE A 540 4.52 -31.63 6.57
CA ILE A 540 4.21 -32.40 5.35
C ILE A 540 5.52 -32.70 4.63
N GLU A 541 5.94 -33.97 4.61
CA GLU A 541 7.16 -34.44 3.97
C GLU A 541 6.83 -35.36 2.78
N LEU A 542 6.98 -34.82 1.57
CA LEU A 542 6.70 -35.56 0.33
C LEU A 542 8.00 -36.03 -0.33
N LYS A 543 7.95 -37.19 -1.00
CA LYS A 543 9.11 -37.79 -1.65
C LYS A 543 8.78 -38.23 -3.07
N TRP A 544 9.82 -38.40 -3.89
CA TRP A 544 9.69 -38.99 -5.23
C TRP A 544 8.63 -38.31 -6.11
N ASN A 545 7.73 -39.07 -6.74
CA ASN A 545 6.67 -38.57 -7.63
C ASN A 545 5.31 -38.47 -6.93
N ASP A 546 5.29 -38.13 -5.64
CA ASP A 546 4.05 -38.02 -4.89
C ASP A 546 3.18 -36.87 -5.40
N THR A 547 1.88 -37.04 -5.23
CA THR A 547 0.85 -36.04 -5.51
C THR A 547 0.26 -35.56 -4.20
N ILE A 548 0.19 -34.25 -4.01
CA ILE A 548 -0.54 -33.60 -2.93
C ILE A 548 -1.75 -32.90 -3.54
N GLU A 549 -2.92 -33.16 -2.97
CA GLU A 549 -4.20 -32.60 -3.39
C GLU A 549 -4.76 -31.79 -2.22
N LEU A 550 -4.99 -30.50 -2.46
CA LEU A 550 -5.54 -29.55 -1.49
C LEU A 550 -6.88 -29.07 -2.01
N SER A 551 -7.91 -29.17 -1.18
CA SER A 551 -9.23 -28.61 -1.41
C SER A 551 -9.38 -27.22 -0.77
N SER A 552 -10.42 -26.49 -1.17
CA SER A 552 -10.72 -25.13 -0.70
C SER A 552 -10.83 -25.06 0.84
N GLY A 553 -10.15 -24.11 1.47
CA GLY A 553 -10.13 -23.98 2.93
C GLY A 553 -8.80 -23.43 3.49
N ASN A 554 -8.68 -23.46 4.82
CA ASN A 554 -7.51 -22.95 5.55
C ASN A 554 -6.62 -24.10 6.03
N TYR A 555 -5.32 -24.00 5.76
CA TYR A 555 -4.29 -24.95 6.19
C TYR A 555 -3.28 -24.25 7.08
N TYR A 556 -3.09 -24.74 8.30
CA TYR A 556 -2.15 -24.21 9.27
C TYR A 556 -1.03 -25.23 9.50
N ILE A 557 0.15 -24.98 8.93
CA ILE A 557 1.21 -25.98 8.79
C ILE A 557 2.51 -25.45 9.42
N ASN A 558 3.34 -26.32 9.99
CA ASN A 558 4.71 -25.94 10.34
C ASN A 558 5.56 -25.80 9.07
N ASN A 559 5.83 -26.90 8.37
CA ASN A 559 6.65 -26.93 7.15
C ASN A 559 6.06 -27.85 6.07
N ILE A 560 6.29 -27.51 4.80
CA ILE A 560 6.13 -28.43 3.67
C ILE A 560 7.53 -28.70 3.09
N SER A 561 7.96 -29.94 3.11
CA SER A 561 9.25 -30.40 2.56
C SER A 561 9.01 -31.39 1.43
N ALA A 562 8.97 -30.87 0.20
CA ALA A 562 8.74 -31.63 -1.03
C ALA A 562 9.94 -31.50 -1.99
N ASN A 563 11.16 -31.73 -1.50
CA ASN A 563 12.43 -31.42 -2.17
C ASN A 563 12.84 -32.37 -3.30
N TYR A 564 11.99 -33.35 -3.65
CA TYR A 564 12.28 -34.34 -4.68
C TYR A 564 11.80 -33.88 -6.07
N SER A 565 12.34 -34.51 -7.11
CA SER A 565 11.94 -34.21 -8.48
C SER A 565 10.57 -34.79 -8.81
N ALA A 566 9.75 -34.05 -9.57
CA ALA A 566 8.46 -34.49 -10.12
C ALA A 566 7.32 -34.71 -9.10
N ILE A 567 7.32 -33.94 -8.00
CA ILE A 567 6.15 -33.78 -7.13
C ILE A 567 5.01 -33.13 -7.92
N LYS A 568 3.77 -33.58 -7.71
CA LYS A 568 2.57 -32.99 -8.29
C LYS A 568 1.77 -32.26 -7.21
N LEU A 569 1.50 -30.98 -7.42
CA LEU A 569 0.61 -30.19 -6.59
C LEU A 569 -0.71 -29.99 -7.32
N LYS A 570 -1.79 -30.49 -6.74
CA LYS A 570 -3.16 -30.32 -7.22
C LYS A 570 -3.92 -29.40 -6.29
N LEU A 571 -4.52 -28.36 -6.85
CA LEU A 571 -5.31 -27.37 -6.13
C LEU A 571 -6.74 -27.40 -6.65
N ASP A 572 -7.69 -27.76 -5.78
CA ASP A 572 -9.11 -27.67 -6.06
C ASP A 572 -9.70 -26.40 -5.45
N ILE A 573 -9.98 -25.42 -6.32
CA ILE A 573 -10.52 -24.10 -5.97
C ILE A 573 -12.02 -23.99 -6.26
N SER A 574 -12.69 -25.11 -6.51
CA SER A 574 -14.11 -25.11 -6.90
C SER A 574 -15.06 -24.56 -5.84
N ASP A 575 -14.73 -24.76 -4.57
CA ASP A 575 -15.54 -24.33 -3.42
C ASP A 575 -14.99 -23.07 -2.74
N GLY A 576 -13.94 -22.45 -3.29
CA GLY A 576 -13.37 -21.20 -2.77
C GLY A 576 -11.84 -21.15 -2.74
N PRO A 577 -11.26 -20.21 -1.96
CA PRO A 577 -9.81 -20.05 -1.88
C PRO A 577 -9.15 -21.16 -1.05
N ILE A 578 -7.90 -21.47 -1.39
CA ILE A 578 -7.00 -22.28 -0.58
C ILE A 578 -6.02 -21.34 0.11
N ASN A 579 -6.07 -21.25 1.44
CA ASN A 579 -5.19 -20.41 2.23
C ASN A 579 -4.18 -21.29 2.98
N ILE A 580 -2.89 -21.09 2.75
CA ILE A 580 -1.82 -21.84 3.41
C ILE A 580 -1.05 -20.90 4.34
N TYR A 581 -1.15 -21.14 5.64
CA TYR A 581 -0.43 -20.42 6.69
C TYR A 581 0.71 -21.31 7.21
N SER A 582 1.96 -20.88 7.07
CA SER A 582 3.14 -21.68 7.45
C SER A 582 4.07 -20.97 8.44
N LYS A 583 4.40 -21.63 9.57
CA LYS A 583 5.35 -21.11 10.58
C LYS A 583 6.81 -21.26 10.14
N GLY A 584 7.09 -22.25 9.32
CA GLY A 584 8.42 -22.56 8.79
C GLY A 584 8.45 -22.51 7.26
N ASN A 585 9.28 -23.36 6.64
CA ASN A 585 9.54 -23.30 5.21
C ASN A 585 8.56 -24.17 4.40
N ILE A 586 8.10 -23.64 3.27
CA ILE A 586 7.45 -24.40 2.21
C ILE A 586 8.46 -24.54 1.07
N THR A 587 8.86 -25.78 0.78
CA THR A 587 9.88 -26.08 -0.23
C THR A 587 9.39 -27.14 -1.20
N PHE A 588 9.47 -26.83 -2.49
CA PHE A 588 9.25 -27.77 -3.58
C PHE A 588 10.53 -27.92 -4.40
N GLY A 589 10.87 -29.16 -4.75
CA GLY A 589 12.04 -29.49 -5.55
C GLY A 589 11.89 -29.13 -7.03
N SER A 590 12.94 -29.40 -7.80
CA SER A 590 12.93 -29.16 -9.25
C SER A 590 11.90 -30.02 -9.98
N GLY A 591 11.18 -29.45 -10.94
CA GLY A 591 10.20 -30.20 -11.74
C GLY A 591 8.85 -30.43 -11.04
N LEU A 592 8.48 -29.54 -10.11
CA LEU A 592 7.11 -29.44 -9.60
C LEU A 592 6.11 -29.33 -10.78
N GLU A 593 5.09 -30.18 -10.78
CA GLU A 593 3.97 -30.07 -11.70
C GLU A 593 2.76 -29.50 -10.96
N LEU A 594 2.27 -28.34 -11.39
CA LEU A 594 1.08 -27.70 -10.81
C LEU A 594 -0.16 -28.03 -11.64
N TYR A 595 -1.23 -28.39 -10.96
CA TYR A 595 -2.54 -28.68 -11.52
C TYR A 595 -3.62 -27.93 -10.74
N VAL A 596 -4.58 -27.32 -11.44
CA VAL A 596 -5.68 -26.57 -10.81
C VAL A 596 -7.01 -27.06 -11.36
N SER A 597 -8.02 -27.20 -10.49
CA SER A 597 -9.41 -27.48 -10.86
C SER A 597 -10.34 -26.38 -10.38
N GLU A 598 -11.20 -25.88 -11.27
CA GLU A 598 -12.27 -24.92 -10.95
C GLU A 598 -13.62 -25.61 -10.70
N ASN A 599 -13.71 -26.92 -10.92
CA ASN A 599 -14.96 -27.69 -10.84
C ASN A 599 -14.84 -28.96 -9.98
N GLY A 600 -13.72 -29.13 -9.27
CA GLY A 600 -13.42 -30.26 -8.40
C GLY A 600 -13.24 -31.61 -9.11
N LYS A 601 -13.11 -31.62 -10.44
CA LYS A 601 -13.02 -32.84 -11.24
C LYS A 601 -11.92 -32.78 -12.28
N ASP A 602 -11.93 -31.73 -13.08
CA ASP A 602 -11.01 -31.57 -14.19
C ASP A 602 -9.81 -30.74 -13.75
N PHE A 603 -8.65 -31.39 -13.64
CA PHE A 603 -7.40 -30.74 -13.28
C PHE A 603 -6.61 -30.34 -14.52
N ILE A 604 -6.40 -29.04 -14.67
CA ILE A 604 -5.63 -28.45 -15.76
C ILE A 604 -4.20 -28.24 -15.29
N LYS A 605 -3.23 -28.72 -16.08
CA LYS A 605 -1.81 -28.46 -15.82
C LYS A 605 -1.48 -27.00 -16.07
N ILE A 606 -0.87 -26.34 -15.10
CA ILE A 606 -0.39 -24.96 -15.21
C ILE A 606 1.08 -25.02 -15.62
N ASP A 607 1.32 -24.87 -16.92
CA ASP A 607 2.66 -24.84 -17.52
C ASP A 607 2.88 -23.60 -18.39
N GLU A 608 4.06 -23.46 -18.98
CA GLU A 608 4.39 -22.33 -19.86
C GLU A 608 3.42 -22.17 -21.03
N SER A 609 2.87 -23.27 -21.54
CA SER A 609 1.92 -23.25 -22.66
C SER A 609 0.56 -22.72 -22.21
N PHE A 610 0.08 -23.13 -21.04
CA PHE A 610 -1.13 -22.61 -20.42
C PHE A 610 -1.01 -21.11 -20.18
N ILE A 611 0.10 -20.67 -19.57
CA ILE A 611 0.38 -19.27 -19.27
C ILE A 611 0.39 -18.45 -20.57
N LYS A 612 1.15 -18.87 -21.58
CA LYS A 612 1.25 -18.16 -22.87
C LYS A 612 -0.09 -18.02 -23.61
N ASN A 613 -0.96 -19.03 -23.54
CA ASN A 613 -2.23 -19.03 -24.25
C ASN A 613 -3.31 -18.20 -23.54
N ASN A 614 -3.20 -18.01 -22.23
CA ASN A 614 -4.21 -17.31 -21.42
C ASN A 614 -3.77 -15.91 -20.96
N LEU A 615 -2.47 -15.56 -21.05
CA LEU A 615 -1.90 -14.25 -20.72
C LEU A 615 -2.50 -13.04 -21.47
N LYS A 616 -3.19 -13.23 -22.59
CA LYS A 616 -3.84 -12.14 -23.35
C LYS A 616 -5.28 -11.85 -22.92
N LYS A 617 -5.84 -12.66 -22.01
CA LYS A 617 -7.22 -12.55 -21.53
C LYS A 617 -7.34 -12.10 -20.07
N LEU A 618 -6.21 -12.06 -19.36
CA LEU A 618 -6.02 -11.46 -18.02
C LEU A 618 -5.37 -10.10 -18.21
#